data_AF-A0A1W9TIE9-F1
#
_entry.id   AF-A0A1W9TIE9-F1
#
_cell.length_a   1.000
_cell.length_b   1.000
_cell.length_c   1.000
_cell.angle_alpha   90.00
_cell.angle_beta   90.00
_cell.angle_gamma   90.00
#
_symmetry.space_group_name_H-M   'P 1'
#
loop_
_entity.id
_entity.type
_entity.pdbx_description
1 polymer ?
#
loop_
_entity_poly.entity_id
_entity_poly.type
_entity_poly.pdbx_seq_one_letter_code
_entity_poly.pdbx_strand_id
1 'polypeptide(L)'
;MEKLGYPEINKINIPFMAEILFSRDYYMLEKYENIIKELELEKLGNRKLGQRGKKISGGEKNRVCMARFLLPEHNGPFIIDEPFTSLDAISEEKNLKILKKYIKNKNGIIISHKINIIKELADEIIVIDKGKIIEKGTHDELIQNQKLYSKIHKNFVKMKNV
;
A
#
# COMPACT_ATOMS: atom_id res chain seq x y z
N MET A 1 44.15 21.95 10.36
CA MET A 1 43.04 21.30 11.10
C MET A 1 41.75 21.98 10.67
N GLU A 2 41.16 21.49 9.58
CA GLU A 2 39.83 21.93 9.14
C GLU A 2 38.79 21.35 10.10
N LYS A 3 37.95 22.24 10.67
CA LYS A 3 36.80 21.82 11.48
C LYS A 3 35.82 21.10 10.54
N LEU A 4 35.63 19.79 10.72
CA LEU A 4 34.46 19.09 10.19
C LEU A 4 33.21 19.79 10.75
N GLY A 5 32.58 20.61 9.93
CA GLY A 5 31.33 21.27 10.26
C GLY A 5 30.20 20.26 10.21
N TYR A 6 29.70 19.85 11.37
CA TYR A 6 28.42 19.15 11.43
C TYR A 6 27.32 20.08 10.90
N PRO A 7 26.46 19.62 9.97
CA PRO A 7 25.41 20.46 9.43
C PRO A 7 24.44 20.87 10.53
N GLU A 8 23.97 22.12 10.46
CA GLU A 8 22.98 22.67 11.37
C GLU A 8 21.72 21.78 11.39
N ILE A 9 21.21 21.48 12.59
CA ILE A 9 20.08 20.57 12.84
C ILE A 9 18.82 20.93 12.01
N ASN A 10 18.68 22.18 11.59
CA ASN A 10 17.57 22.66 10.76
C ASN A 10 17.72 22.36 9.26
N LYS A 11 18.84 21.77 8.82
CA LYS A 11 19.10 21.32 7.43
C LYS A 11 19.04 19.81 7.25
N ILE A 12 18.58 19.08 8.27
CA ILE A 12 18.33 17.63 8.15
C ILE A 12 17.12 17.43 7.24
N ASN A 13 17.38 17.31 5.93
CA ASN A 13 16.38 16.95 4.94
C ASN A 13 16.44 15.44 4.66
N ILE A 14 15.37 14.91 4.07
CA ILE A 14 15.28 13.47 3.73
C ILE A 14 16.48 12.99 2.89
N PRO A 15 17.00 13.75 1.91
CA PRO A 15 18.22 13.40 1.18
C PRO A 15 19.44 13.18 2.11
N PHE A 16 19.71 14.11 3.03
CA PHE A 16 20.85 14.02 3.95
C PHE A 16 20.75 12.83 4.93
N MET A 17 19.53 12.53 5.42
CA MET A 17 19.32 11.34 6.26
C MET A 17 19.46 10.04 5.48
N ALA A 18 19.10 10.03 4.19
CA ALA A 18 19.27 8.87 3.33
C ALA A 18 20.74 8.56 3.05
N GLU A 19 21.57 9.59 2.87
CA GLU A 19 23.02 9.50 2.71
C GLU A 19 23.69 8.85 3.94
N ILE A 20 23.33 9.32 5.14
CA ILE A 20 23.88 8.81 6.42
C ILE A 20 23.46 7.37 6.71
N LEU A 21 22.20 7.01 6.45
CA LEU A 21 21.64 5.73 6.88
C LEU A 21 21.82 4.60 5.85
N PHE A 22 21.91 4.92 4.56
CA PHE A 22 21.83 3.92 3.49
C PHE A 22 22.97 3.97 2.47
N SER A 23 23.86 4.98 2.51
CA SER A 23 25.04 5.12 1.63
C SER A 23 24.75 4.92 0.13
N ARG A 24 23.54 5.26 -0.35
CA ARG A 24 23.10 5.11 -1.74
C ARG A 24 22.07 6.20 -2.11
N ASP A 25 22.49 7.19 -2.91
CA ASP A 25 21.71 8.43 -3.06
C ASP A 25 20.71 8.47 -4.22
N TYR A 26 20.93 7.74 -5.32
CA TYR A 26 20.13 7.97 -6.53
C TYR A 26 18.78 7.24 -6.58
N TYR A 27 18.72 5.99 -6.11
CA TYR A 27 17.51 5.17 -6.23
C TYR A 27 16.37 5.63 -5.30
N MET A 28 16.72 6.18 -4.13
CA MET A 28 15.75 6.58 -3.12
C MET A 28 15.03 7.88 -3.47
N LEU A 29 15.70 8.83 -4.12
CA LEU A 29 15.11 10.10 -4.54
C LEU A 29 14.09 9.91 -5.66
N GLU A 30 14.45 9.18 -6.71
CA GLU A 30 13.53 8.89 -7.81
C GLU A 30 12.30 8.11 -7.33
N LYS A 31 12.51 7.08 -6.49
CA LYS A 31 11.42 6.33 -5.87
C LYS A 31 10.52 7.23 -5.01
N TYR A 32 11.11 8.11 -4.21
CA TYR A 32 10.37 9.06 -3.38
C TYR A 32 9.50 9.99 -4.25
N GLU A 33 10.09 10.64 -5.25
CA GLU A 33 9.36 11.55 -6.15
C GLU A 33 8.22 10.83 -6.88
N ASN A 34 8.48 9.63 -7.39
CA ASN A 34 7.45 8.82 -8.05
C ASN A 34 6.30 8.47 -7.10
N ILE A 35 6.58 8.03 -5.88
CA ILE A 35 5.53 7.69 -4.89
C ILE A 35 4.71 8.93 -4.52
N ILE A 36 5.37 10.07 -4.27
CA ILE A 36 4.70 11.32 -3.91
C ILE A 36 3.76 11.80 -5.04
N LYS A 37 4.23 11.73 -6.29
CA LYS A 37 3.47 12.11 -7.48
C LYS A 37 2.31 11.14 -7.77
N GLU A 38 2.58 9.83 -7.79
CA GLU A 38 1.57 8.80 -8.09
C GLU A 38 0.43 8.80 -7.06
N LEU A 39 0.76 9.00 -5.78
CA LEU A 39 -0.22 9.13 -4.69
C LEU A 39 -0.77 10.56 -4.52
N GLU A 40 -0.44 11.50 -5.40
CA GLU A 40 -0.91 12.89 -5.37
C GLU A 40 -0.70 13.59 -4.02
N LEU A 41 0.36 13.23 -3.30
CA LEU A 41 0.64 13.77 -1.95
C LEU A 41 1.14 15.21 -2.00
N GLU A 42 1.58 15.69 -3.15
CA GLU A 42 1.92 17.10 -3.41
C GLU A 42 0.73 18.03 -3.11
N LYS A 43 -0.51 17.54 -3.29
CA LYS A 43 -1.74 18.29 -2.99
C LYS A 43 -1.89 18.62 -1.49
N LEU A 44 -1.15 17.92 -0.61
CA LEU A 44 -1.12 18.24 0.81
C LEU A 44 -0.33 19.52 1.08
N GLY A 45 0.67 19.84 0.26
CA GLY A 45 1.53 21.01 0.42
C GLY A 45 2.08 21.19 1.84
N ASN A 46 2.24 22.45 2.27
CA ASN A 46 2.71 22.81 3.61
C ASN A 46 1.58 22.95 4.65
N ARG A 47 0.41 22.35 4.41
CA ARG A 47 -0.75 22.55 5.28
C ARG A 47 -0.55 21.89 6.64
N LYS A 48 -1.04 22.54 7.70
CA LYS A 48 -1.08 21.92 9.04
C LYS A 48 -2.06 20.74 9.03
N LEU A 49 -1.55 19.52 9.10
CA LEU A 49 -2.35 18.27 9.09
C LEU A 49 -3.19 18.08 10.38
N GLY A 50 -2.86 18.83 11.43
CA GLY A 50 -3.48 18.70 12.76
C GLY A 50 -3.00 17.44 13.50
N GLN A 51 -3.30 17.36 14.81
CA GLN A 51 -2.95 16.17 15.59
C GLN A 51 -3.58 14.92 14.99
N ARG A 52 -2.78 13.87 14.79
CA ARG A 52 -3.19 12.58 14.18
C ARG A 52 -3.88 12.75 12.81
N GLY A 53 -3.54 13.79 12.04
CA GLY A 53 -4.11 14.03 10.71
C GLY A 53 -5.61 14.40 10.74
N LYS A 54 -6.12 15.00 11.83
CA LYS A 54 -7.55 15.37 11.93
C LYS A 54 -8.04 16.31 10.81
N LYS A 55 -7.14 17.05 10.15
CA LYS A 55 -7.50 18.03 9.11
C LYS A 55 -7.40 17.48 7.68
N ILE A 56 -7.22 16.16 7.51
CA ILE A 56 -7.10 15.51 6.21
C ILE A 56 -8.20 14.47 6.03
N SER A 57 -8.67 14.29 4.80
CA SER A 57 -9.73 13.34 4.44
C SER A 57 -9.30 11.88 4.67
N GLY A 58 -10.27 10.96 4.71
CA GLY A 58 -9.97 9.52 4.84
C GLY A 58 -9.05 9.02 3.72
N GLY A 59 -9.33 9.42 2.48
CA GLY A 59 -8.47 9.06 1.35
C GLY A 59 -7.07 9.68 1.41
N GLU A 60 -6.93 10.90 1.92
CA GLU A 60 -5.60 11.50 2.15
C GLU A 60 -4.82 10.74 3.24
N LYS A 61 -5.48 10.32 4.33
CA LYS A 61 -4.85 9.46 5.35
C LYS A 61 -4.38 8.14 4.74
N ASN A 62 -5.22 7.53 3.92
CA ASN A 62 -4.90 6.27 3.26
C ASN A 62 -3.66 6.40 2.37
N ARG A 63 -3.59 7.44 1.53
CA ARG A 63 -2.42 7.71 0.67
C ARG A 63 -1.15 7.98 1.47
N VAL A 64 -1.24 8.67 2.61
CA VAL A 64 -0.10 8.83 3.53
C VAL A 64 0.32 7.47 4.13
N CYS A 65 -0.63 6.62 4.53
CA CYS A 65 -0.32 5.26 5.02
C CYS A 65 0.34 4.40 3.93
N MET A 66 -0.14 4.47 2.69
CA MET A 66 0.48 3.79 1.56
C MET A 66 1.90 4.30 1.32
N ALA A 67 2.14 5.61 1.30
CA ALA A 67 3.50 6.14 1.16
C ALA A 67 4.42 5.64 2.28
N ARG A 68 3.94 5.60 3.54
CA ARG A 68 4.71 5.05 4.67
C ARG A 68 5.08 3.59 4.48
N PHE A 69 4.23 2.81 3.82
CA PHE A 69 4.50 1.41 3.50
C PHE A 69 5.45 1.24 2.30
N LEU A 70 5.32 2.09 1.28
CA LEU A 70 6.03 1.95 0.00
C LEU A 70 7.43 2.58 -0.01
N LEU A 71 7.64 3.65 0.74
CA LEU A 71 8.88 4.42 0.75
C LEU A 71 10.08 3.61 1.26
N PRO A 72 10.01 2.90 2.40
CA PRO A 72 11.17 2.20 2.89
C PRO A 72 11.59 1.07 1.95
N GLU A 73 12.89 0.85 1.84
CA GLU A 73 13.44 -0.37 1.23
C GLU A 73 13.28 -1.52 2.22
N HIS A 74 12.13 -2.18 2.15
CA HIS A 74 11.85 -3.39 2.91
C HIS A 74 12.17 -4.62 2.05
N ASN A 75 13.23 -5.34 2.45
CA ASN A 75 13.57 -6.67 1.90
C ASN A 75 12.86 -7.82 2.66
N GLY A 76 12.15 -7.52 3.75
CA GLY A 76 11.41 -8.48 4.56
C GLY A 76 9.93 -8.64 4.16
N PRO A 77 9.23 -9.64 4.73
CA PRO A 77 7.84 -9.87 4.42
C PRO A 77 6.94 -8.73 4.91
N PHE A 78 5.86 -8.44 4.17
CA PHE A 78 4.85 -7.45 4.55
C PHE A 78 3.52 -8.07 4.99
N ILE A 79 2.75 -7.32 5.78
CA ILE A 79 1.34 -7.58 6.03
C ILE A 79 0.57 -6.30 5.73
N ILE A 80 -0.47 -6.43 4.91
CA ILE A 80 -1.39 -5.34 4.58
C ILE A 80 -2.77 -5.75 5.04
N ASP A 81 -3.35 -4.95 5.95
CA ASP A 81 -4.71 -5.14 6.44
C ASP A 81 -5.61 -4.06 5.83
N GLU A 82 -6.55 -4.47 4.97
CA GLU A 82 -7.54 -3.61 4.30
C GLU A 82 -6.95 -2.33 3.67
N PRO A 83 -6.18 -2.44 2.56
CA PRO A 83 -5.34 -1.34 2.06
C PRO A 83 -6.11 -0.09 1.60
N PHE A 84 -7.40 -0.19 1.26
CA PHE A 84 -8.16 0.88 0.59
C PHE A 84 -9.43 1.29 1.34
N THR A 85 -9.38 1.31 2.67
CA THR A 85 -10.49 1.87 3.47
C THR A 85 -10.70 3.35 3.16
N SER A 86 -11.97 3.77 3.06
CA SER A 86 -12.36 5.18 2.90
C SER A 86 -11.99 5.84 1.56
N LEU A 87 -11.79 5.04 0.50
CA LEU A 87 -11.63 5.50 -0.88
C LEU A 87 -12.91 5.24 -1.69
N ASP A 88 -13.20 6.14 -2.64
CA ASP A 88 -14.15 5.86 -3.71
C ASP A 88 -13.57 4.84 -4.71
N ALA A 89 -14.44 4.25 -5.54
CA ALA A 89 -14.04 3.18 -6.45
C ALA A 89 -12.94 3.57 -7.45
N ILE A 90 -12.94 4.81 -7.95
CA ILE A 90 -11.94 5.30 -8.92
C ILE A 90 -10.59 5.46 -8.23
N SER A 91 -10.60 6.09 -7.05
CA SER A 91 -9.40 6.23 -6.22
C SER A 91 -8.83 4.87 -5.81
N GLU A 92 -9.69 3.92 -5.43
CA GLU A 92 -9.28 2.55 -5.08
C GLU A 92 -8.57 1.87 -6.25
N GLU A 93 -9.15 1.90 -7.45
CA GLU A 93 -8.55 1.27 -8.64
C GLU A 93 -7.17 1.87 -8.97
N LYS A 94 -7.03 3.20 -8.88
CA LYS A 94 -5.75 3.88 -9.07
C LYS A 94 -4.72 3.41 -8.04
N ASN A 95 -5.07 3.41 -6.76
CA ASN A 95 -4.16 3.01 -5.68
C ASN A 95 -3.82 1.52 -5.73
N LEU A 96 -4.73 0.66 -6.19
CA LEU A 96 -4.49 -0.76 -6.41
C LEU A 96 -3.37 -1.00 -7.44
N LYS A 97 -3.40 -0.27 -8.57
CA LYS A 97 -2.34 -0.36 -9.60
C LYS A 97 -0.99 0.09 -9.06
N ILE A 98 -0.97 1.17 -8.27
CA ILE A 98 0.24 1.67 -7.61
C ILE A 98 0.76 0.62 -6.64
N LEU A 99 -0.08 0.10 -5.74
CA LEU A 99 0.32 -0.92 -4.78
C LEU A 99 0.92 -2.16 -5.47
N LYS A 100 0.22 -2.70 -6.48
CA LYS A 100 0.66 -3.86 -7.28
C LYS A 100 2.04 -3.65 -7.89
N LYS A 101 2.33 -2.44 -8.39
CA LYS A 101 3.65 -2.08 -8.96
C LYS A 101 4.78 -2.20 -7.93
N TYR A 102 4.59 -1.69 -6.71
CA TYR A 102 5.68 -1.62 -5.71
C TYR A 102 5.82 -2.88 -4.84
N ILE A 103 4.79 -3.71 -4.75
CA ILE A 103 4.88 -5.00 -4.05
C ILE A 103 5.33 -6.15 -4.97
N LYS A 104 5.50 -5.88 -6.28
CA LYS A 104 6.01 -6.87 -7.22
C LYS A 104 7.35 -7.42 -6.72
N ASN A 105 7.49 -8.75 -6.76
CA ASN A 105 8.66 -9.49 -6.28
C ASN A 105 8.92 -9.36 -4.77
N LYS A 106 7.94 -8.93 -3.97
CA LYS A 106 8.01 -8.94 -2.51
C LYS A 106 7.05 -10.00 -1.96
N ASN A 107 7.44 -10.61 -0.85
CA ASN A 107 6.61 -11.60 -0.16
C ASN A 107 5.76 -10.92 0.91
N GLY A 108 4.50 -11.32 1.04
CA GLY A 108 3.66 -10.80 2.10
C GLY A 108 2.26 -11.38 2.12
N ILE A 109 1.49 -10.93 3.11
CA ILE A 109 0.10 -11.33 3.33
C ILE A 109 -0.78 -10.11 3.14
N ILE A 110 -1.86 -10.29 2.40
CA ILE A 110 -2.90 -9.26 2.22
C ILE A 110 -4.19 -9.79 2.81
N ILE A 111 -4.75 -9.05 3.74
CA ILE A 111 -6.03 -9.33 4.37
C ILE A 111 -7.04 -8.37 3.74
N SER A 112 -8.06 -8.93 3.09
CA SER A 112 -9.17 -8.13 2.61
C SER A 112 -10.46 -8.94 2.53
N HIS A 113 -11.58 -8.25 2.66
CA HIS A 113 -12.89 -8.75 2.27
C HIS A 113 -13.26 -8.41 0.81
N LYS A 114 -12.42 -7.66 0.08
CA LYS A 114 -12.71 -7.18 -1.28
C LYS A 114 -12.12 -8.10 -2.35
N ILE A 115 -13.01 -8.74 -3.10
CA ILE A 115 -12.66 -9.72 -4.14
C ILE A 115 -11.78 -9.13 -5.25
N ASN A 116 -12.02 -7.88 -5.67
CA ASN A 116 -11.18 -7.20 -6.67
C ASN A 116 -9.74 -7.01 -6.20
N ILE A 117 -9.52 -6.69 -4.92
CA ILE A 117 -8.18 -6.53 -4.36
C ILE A 117 -7.47 -7.89 -4.31
N ILE A 118 -8.15 -8.90 -3.76
CA ILE A 118 -7.59 -10.26 -3.64
C ILE A 118 -7.21 -10.79 -5.03
N LYS A 119 -8.12 -10.70 -6.00
CA LYS A 119 -7.89 -11.19 -7.37
C LYS A 119 -6.67 -10.52 -8.02
N GLU A 120 -6.46 -9.22 -7.78
CA GLU A 120 -5.40 -8.48 -8.45
C GLU A 120 -4.02 -8.64 -7.79
N LEU A 121 -3.97 -8.90 -6.49
CA LEU A 121 -2.72 -8.86 -5.72
C LEU A 121 -2.25 -10.22 -5.21
N ALA A 122 -3.12 -11.22 -5.08
CA ALA A 122 -2.77 -12.50 -4.46
C ALA A 122 -2.40 -13.55 -5.50
N ASP A 123 -1.23 -14.16 -5.33
CA ASP A 123 -0.84 -15.37 -6.07
C ASP A 123 -1.58 -16.61 -5.53
N GLU A 124 -1.83 -16.64 -4.21
CA GLU A 124 -2.54 -17.72 -3.51
C GLU A 124 -3.52 -17.12 -2.49
N ILE A 125 -4.71 -17.71 -2.40
CA ILE A 125 -5.79 -17.24 -1.54
C ILE A 125 -6.06 -18.27 -0.45
N ILE A 126 -6.13 -17.80 0.79
CA ILE A 126 -6.50 -18.59 1.96
C ILE A 126 -7.84 -18.06 2.49
N VAL A 127 -8.84 -18.94 2.55
CA VAL A 127 -10.17 -18.60 3.07
C VAL A 127 -10.29 -19.12 4.50
N ILE A 128 -10.55 -18.21 5.42
CA ILE A 128 -10.73 -18.51 6.85
C ILE A 128 -12.20 -18.36 7.21
N ASP A 129 -12.78 -19.39 7.82
CA ASP A 129 -14.11 -19.34 8.43
C ASP A 129 -14.05 -19.97 9.82
N LYS A 130 -14.68 -19.32 10.81
CA LYS A 130 -14.71 -19.77 12.22
C LYS A 130 -13.33 -20.18 12.77
N GLY A 131 -12.30 -19.41 12.43
CA GLY A 131 -10.92 -19.65 12.88
C GLY A 131 -10.22 -20.84 12.23
N LYS A 132 -10.77 -21.40 11.14
CA LYS A 132 -10.16 -22.52 10.39
C LYS A 132 -9.96 -22.15 8.92
N ILE A 133 -8.88 -22.65 8.33
CA ILE A 133 -8.70 -22.60 6.88
C ILE A 133 -9.67 -23.60 6.26
N ILE A 134 -10.61 -23.10 5.46
CA ILE A 134 -11.63 -23.93 4.80
C ILE A 134 -11.35 -24.14 3.31
N GLU A 135 -10.59 -23.23 2.70
CA GLU A 135 -10.19 -23.29 1.29
C GLU A 135 -8.81 -22.65 1.11
N LYS A 136 -8.06 -23.16 0.14
CA LYS A 136 -6.76 -22.65 -0.26
C LYS A 136 -6.56 -22.93 -1.75
N GLY A 137 -6.06 -21.95 -2.51
CA GLY A 137 -5.79 -22.11 -3.94
C GLY A 137 -5.71 -20.78 -4.68
N THR A 138 -5.59 -20.84 -6.00
CA THR A 138 -5.65 -19.65 -6.85
C THR A 138 -7.08 -19.12 -6.99
N HIS A 139 -7.25 -17.89 -7.48
CA HIS A 139 -8.58 -17.34 -7.78
C HIS A 139 -9.40 -18.28 -8.67
N ASP A 140 -8.80 -18.77 -9.76
CA ASP A 140 -9.47 -19.58 -10.77
C ASP A 140 -9.88 -20.97 -10.24
N GLU A 141 -9.06 -21.57 -9.39
CA GLU A 141 -9.40 -22.81 -8.68
C GLU A 141 -10.58 -22.61 -7.73
N LEU A 142 -10.54 -21.54 -6.92
CA LEU A 142 -11.53 -21.32 -5.87
C LEU A 142 -12.91 -20.92 -6.40
N ILE A 143 -12.99 -20.23 -7.54
CA ILE A 143 -14.30 -19.92 -8.15
C ILE A 143 -15.01 -21.16 -8.70
N GLN A 144 -14.28 -22.20 -9.09
CA GLN A 144 -14.82 -23.45 -9.63
C GLN A 144 -15.38 -24.38 -8.55
N ASN A 145 -14.81 -24.33 -7.33
CA ASN A 145 -15.12 -25.26 -6.24
C ASN A 145 -16.53 -25.12 -5.61
N GLN A 146 -17.36 -24.16 -6.05
CA GLN A 146 -18.72 -23.87 -5.55
C GLN A 146 -18.85 -23.68 -4.02
N LYS A 147 -17.73 -23.49 -3.32
CA LYS A 147 -17.64 -23.26 -1.87
C LYS A 147 -17.77 -21.76 -1.52
N LEU A 148 -17.31 -21.34 -0.33
CA LEU A 148 -17.55 -20.01 0.22
C LEU A 148 -16.97 -18.91 -0.68
N TYR A 149 -15.73 -19.08 -1.15
CA TYR A 149 -15.10 -18.09 -2.04
C TYR A 149 -15.92 -17.87 -3.32
N SER A 150 -16.33 -18.95 -3.99
CA SER A 150 -17.16 -18.90 -5.20
C SER A 150 -18.50 -18.19 -4.95
N LYS A 151 -19.13 -18.40 -3.79
CA LYS A 151 -20.38 -17.70 -3.41
C LYS A 151 -20.18 -16.20 -3.23
N ILE A 152 -19.13 -15.80 -2.51
CA ILE A 152 -18.78 -14.38 -2.31
C ILE A 152 -18.48 -13.72 -3.66
N HIS A 153 -17.71 -14.38 -4.51
CA HIS A 153 -17.39 -13.91 -5.86
C HIS A 153 -18.66 -13.72 -6.71
N LYS A 154 -19.60 -14.67 -6.71
CA LYS A 154 -20.87 -14.54 -7.45
C LYS A 154 -21.68 -13.33 -7.01
N ASN A 155 -21.75 -13.05 -5.72
CA ASN A 155 -22.43 -11.86 -5.20
C ASN A 155 -21.74 -10.57 -5.66
N PHE A 156 -20.41 -10.54 -5.60
CA PHE A 156 -19.61 -9.42 -6.10
C PHE A 156 -19.88 -9.14 -7.60
N VAL A 157 -19.89 -10.17 -8.45
CA VAL A 157 -20.17 -10.02 -9.89
C VAL A 157 -21.60 -9.51 -10.12
N LYS A 158 -22.60 -10.02 -9.40
CA LYS A 158 -23.97 -9.54 -9.51
C LYS A 158 -24.09 -8.06 -9.19
N MET A 159 -23.42 -7.57 -8.14
CA MET A 159 -23.45 -6.16 -7.75
C MET A 159 -22.80 -5.23 -8.78
N LYS A 160 -21.86 -5.71 -9.60
CA LYS A 160 -21.23 -4.93 -10.68
C LYS A 160 -22.06 -4.83 -11.96
N ASN A 161 -23.02 -5.73 -12.15
CA ASN A 161 -23.86 -5.82 -13.35
C ASN A 161 -25.26 -5.20 -13.16
N VAL A 162 -25.48 -4.51 -12.04
CA VAL A 162 -26.68 -3.71 -11.73
C VAL A 162 -26.27 -2.25 -11.76
#